data_AF-A0A0Q6CAS4-F1
#
_entry.id   AF-A0A0Q6CAS4-F1
#
_cell.length_a   1.000
_cell.length_b   1.000
_cell.length_c   1.000
_cell.angle_alpha   90.00
_cell.angle_beta   90.00
_cell.angle_gamma   90.00
#
_symmetry.space_group_name_H-M   'P 1'
#
loop_
_entity.id
_entity.type
_entity.pdbx_description
1 polymer ?
#
loop_
_entity_poly.entity_id
_entity_poly.type
_entity_poly.pdbx_seq_one_letter_code
_entity_poly.pdbx_strand_id
1 'polypeptide(L)'
;MIQLSKHEPGVPITAPGLYAIDDADYHADALCETPSLSSTIARLLLDASPKHAWAAHPRLNPDTEEEKASTLDVGSAMHAMLLGHGRDIVALDFPKWSTNASKEARDSAREAGKIPLLKKDFEAAQRLVAIARVEVDRFPELAGLFDAGAIFEQTAIWREGVLWCRAKLDILRVFPEFIAIVDFKSTDRSAAPDVIGRQVFNMGYDVQLAFYRRGLRRVLGPRCPPIRCFLMSQERAGPGALSIVEPDEAVLTLADKKVSAALKLWQTCLERDEWPSYPPFIASVSLPPWVENRWLEREVNDDALAGAGWAFAMPLPDDDRSADPRLLAAG
;
A
#
# COMPACT_ATOMS: atom_id res chain seq x y z
N MET A 1 26.00 -13.51 -0.51
CA MET A 1 25.82 -12.07 -0.25
C MET A 1 24.97 -11.47 -1.35
N ILE A 2 24.06 -10.55 -1.01
CA ILE A 2 23.26 -9.80 -1.99
C ILE A 2 24.16 -8.74 -2.62
N GLN A 3 24.22 -8.70 -3.95
CA GLN A 3 25.01 -7.71 -4.68
C GLN A 3 24.16 -6.47 -4.95
N LEU A 4 24.68 -5.31 -4.55
CA LEU A 4 24.07 -4.01 -4.84
C LEU A 4 24.74 -3.40 -6.06
N SER A 5 23.92 -2.90 -6.98
CA SER A 5 24.33 -2.19 -8.18
C SER A 5 24.31 -0.68 -7.94
N LYS A 6 25.23 0.04 -8.57
CA LYS A 6 25.23 1.50 -8.58
C LYS A 6 24.25 1.99 -9.65
N HIS A 7 23.51 3.05 -9.33
CA HIS A 7 22.73 3.81 -10.31
C HIS A 7 23.43 5.16 -10.51
N GLU A 8 23.59 5.56 -11.77
CA GLU A 8 24.05 6.88 -12.15
C GLU A 8 22.84 7.65 -12.69
N PRO A 9 22.45 8.78 -12.07
CA PRO A 9 21.31 9.57 -12.51
C PRO A 9 21.44 9.96 -14.00
N GLY A 10 20.34 9.81 -14.74
CA GLY A 10 20.29 10.09 -16.18
C GLY A 10 20.83 8.97 -17.08
N VAL A 11 21.39 7.89 -16.53
CA VAL A 11 21.78 6.70 -17.29
C VAL A 11 20.70 5.62 -17.14
N PRO A 12 20.07 5.17 -18.25
CA PRO A 12 19.07 4.11 -18.20
C PRO A 12 19.63 2.80 -17.63
N ILE A 13 18.88 2.20 -16.71
CA ILE A 13 19.13 0.87 -16.17
C ILE A 13 18.75 -0.16 -17.23
N THR A 14 19.72 -0.97 -17.63
CA THR A 14 19.59 -1.96 -18.71
C THR A 14 19.59 -3.40 -18.23
N ALA A 15 19.85 -3.64 -16.94
CA ALA A 15 19.93 -4.96 -16.34
C ALA A 15 19.07 -5.06 -15.06
N PRO A 16 18.48 -6.22 -14.77
CA PRO A 16 17.88 -6.49 -13.46
C PRO A 16 18.91 -6.40 -12.33
N GLY A 17 18.48 -5.91 -11.17
CA GLY A 17 19.37 -5.71 -10.03
C GLY A 17 18.70 -5.03 -8.85
N LEU A 18 19.47 -4.89 -7.78
CA LEU A 18 19.12 -4.04 -6.63
C LEU A 18 19.93 -2.76 -6.73
N TYR A 19 19.26 -1.61 -6.80
CA TYR A 19 19.86 -0.30 -7.03
C TYR A 19 19.53 0.67 -5.91
N ALA A 20 20.54 1.45 -5.48
CA ALA A 20 20.32 2.58 -4.58
C ALA A 20 19.81 3.73 -5.44
N ILE A 21 18.52 4.04 -5.31
CA ILE A 21 17.82 5.05 -6.12
C ILE A 21 17.11 5.98 -5.15
N ASP A 22 17.30 7.28 -5.33
CA ASP A 22 16.60 8.28 -4.51
C ASP A 22 15.08 8.25 -4.76
N ASP A 23 14.33 8.92 -3.89
CA ASP A 23 12.87 8.93 -4.00
C ASP A 23 12.38 9.66 -5.25
N ALA A 24 13.05 10.73 -5.65
CA ALA A 24 12.62 11.55 -6.79
C ALA A 24 12.74 10.75 -8.10
N ASP A 25 13.89 10.13 -8.34
CA ASP A 25 14.15 9.29 -9.51
C ASP A 25 13.27 8.03 -9.49
N TYR A 26 13.09 7.43 -8.30
CA TYR A 26 12.16 6.31 -8.14
C TYR A 26 10.74 6.72 -8.53
N HIS A 27 10.22 7.86 -8.09
CA HIS A 27 8.85 8.24 -8.42
C HIS A 27 8.73 8.67 -9.89
N ALA A 28 9.69 9.42 -10.44
CA ALA A 28 9.68 9.92 -11.82
C ALA A 28 9.68 8.83 -12.90
N ASP A 29 10.20 7.64 -12.61
CA ASP A 29 10.27 6.51 -13.55
C ASP A 29 11.15 6.69 -14.78
N ALA A 30 12.05 7.68 -14.76
CA ALA A 30 13.08 7.86 -15.77
C ALA A 30 14.25 6.85 -15.63
N LEU A 31 13.98 5.66 -15.10
CA LEU A 31 14.99 4.66 -14.74
C LEU A 31 15.26 3.65 -15.85
N CYS A 32 14.21 3.18 -16.52
CA CYS A 32 14.27 2.12 -17.52
C CYS A 32 13.89 2.66 -18.91
N GLU A 33 14.22 1.92 -19.96
CA GLU A 33 13.90 2.29 -21.35
C GLU A 33 12.40 2.60 -21.54
N THR A 34 11.53 1.74 -21.02
CA THR A 34 10.07 1.92 -21.06
C THR A 34 9.52 2.22 -19.67
N PRO A 35 8.30 2.78 -19.57
CA PRO A 35 7.57 2.87 -18.30
C PRO A 35 7.59 1.53 -17.56
N SER A 36 7.85 1.57 -16.26
CA SER A 36 7.98 0.38 -15.42
C SER A 36 6.80 0.21 -14.47
N LEU A 37 6.36 -1.04 -14.29
CA LEU A 37 5.28 -1.34 -13.37
C LEU A 37 5.77 -1.31 -11.92
N SER A 38 5.10 -0.55 -11.06
CA SER A 38 5.27 -0.60 -9.60
C SER A 38 4.08 -1.29 -8.92
N SER A 39 4.22 -1.66 -7.65
CA SER A 39 3.12 -2.26 -6.87
C SER A 39 1.90 -1.35 -6.75
N THR A 40 2.09 -0.03 -6.65
CA THR A 40 0.98 0.95 -6.61
C THR A 40 0.23 0.99 -7.94
N ILE A 41 0.94 1.05 -9.07
CA ILE A 41 0.32 1.03 -10.39
C ILE A 41 -0.37 -0.32 -10.65
N ALA A 42 0.23 -1.43 -10.21
CA ALA A 42 -0.38 -2.76 -10.28
C ALA A 42 -1.70 -2.84 -9.51
N ARG A 43 -1.76 -2.25 -8.30
CA ARG A 43 -3.01 -2.17 -7.53
C ARG A 43 -4.04 -1.27 -8.19
N LEU A 44 -3.66 -0.11 -8.73
CA LEU A 44 -4.59 0.75 -9.47
C LEU A 44 -5.22 0.05 -10.68
N LEU A 45 -4.45 -0.78 -11.39
CA LEU A 45 -4.97 -1.60 -12.49
C LEU A 45 -6.03 -2.62 -12.03
N LEU A 46 -5.92 -3.13 -10.80
CA LEU A 46 -6.78 -4.19 -10.26
C LEU A 46 -7.99 -3.64 -9.50
N ASP A 47 -7.75 -2.66 -8.62
CA ASP A 47 -8.71 -2.16 -7.64
C ASP A 47 -9.53 -0.97 -8.19
N ALA A 48 -9.01 -0.31 -9.23
CA ALA A 48 -9.67 0.81 -9.90
C ALA A 48 -9.83 0.51 -11.40
N SER A 49 -9.01 1.13 -12.27
CA SER A 49 -9.05 0.86 -13.71
C SER A 49 -7.71 1.21 -14.38
N PRO A 50 -7.46 0.71 -15.60
CA PRO A 50 -6.32 1.13 -16.41
C PRO A 50 -6.22 2.65 -16.59
N LYS A 51 -7.34 3.36 -16.72
CA LYS A 51 -7.34 4.82 -16.78
C LYS A 51 -6.76 5.48 -15.52
N HIS A 52 -7.03 4.94 -14.33
CA HIS A 52 -6.43 5.45 -13.09
C HIS A 52 -4.93 5.15 -13.02
N ALA A 53 -4.52 3.96 -13.46
CA ALA A 53 -3.11 3.60 -13.56
C ALA A 53 -2.35 4.53 -14.52
N TRP A 54 -2.93 4.83 -15.69
CA TRP A 54 -2.39 5.82 -16.63
C TRP A 54 -2.26 7.21 -16.00
N ALA A 55 -3.35 7.70 -15.38
CA ALA A 55 -3.40 9.05 -14.80
C ALA A 55 -2.35 9.25 -13.69
N ALA A 56 -2.10 8.20 -12.90
CA ALA A 56 -1.14 8.22 -11.80
C ALA A 56 0.32 7.95 -12.23
N HIS A 57 0.56 7.56 -13.49
CA HIS A 57 1.90 7.17 -13.93
C HIS A 57 2.65 8.36 -14.58
N PRO A 58 3.75 8.84 -13.98
CA PRO A 58 4.37 10.13 -14.35
C PRO A 58 4.96 10.17 -15.77
N ARG A 59 5.37 9.03 -16.32
CA ARG A 59 5.82 8.94 -17.72
C ARG A 59 4.71 8.78 -18.76
N LEU A 60 3.52 8.35 -18.34
CA LEU A 60 2.40 8.12 -19.26
C LEU A 60 1.47 9.33 -19.31
N ASN A 61 1.28 9.99 -18.17
CA ASN A 61 0.50 11.21 -18.06
C ASN A 61 1.41 12.37 -17.61
N PRO A 62 1.81 13.28 -18.51
CA PRO A 62 2.59 14.47 -18.15
C PRO A 62 1.86 15.40 -17.17
N ASP A 63 0.52 15.35 -17.16
CA ASP A 63 -0.33 16.11 -16.27
C ASP A 63 -0.63 15.35 -14.95
N THR A 64 0.18 14.35 -14.60
CA THR A 64 0.07 13.71 -13.29
C THR A 64 0.30 14.77 -12.21
N GLU A 65 -0.77 15.12 -11.50
CA GLU A 65 -0.64 15.91 -10.29
C GLU A 65 0.11 15.09 -9.26
N GLU A 66 1.20 15.63 -8.69
CA GLU A 66 1.78 15.05 -7.49
C GLU A 66 0.68 14.98 -6.43
N GLU A 67 0.43 13.78 -5.89
CA GLU A 67 -0.46 13.64 -4.73
C GLU A 67 0.04 14.60 -3.64
N LYS A 68 -0.70 15.70 -3.44
CA LYS A 68 -0.40 16.66 -2.38
C LYS A 68 -0.32 15.87 -1.08
N ALA A 69 0.87 15.84 -0.48
CA ALA A 69 1.15 15.17 0.79
C ALA A 69 0.18 15.65 1.87
N SER A 70 -0.98 15.02 1.93
CA SER A 70 -2.04 15.36 2.85
C SER A 70 -2.04 14.30 3.94
N THR A 71 -1.81 14.75 5.18
CA THR A 71 -2.03 13.99 6.42
C THR A 71 -1.13 12.78 6.73
N LEU A 72 -0.09 12.47 5.96
CA LEU A 72 0.82 11.34 6.20
C LEU A 72 2.17 11.69 6.87
N ASP A 73 2.44 12.96 7.19
CA ASP A 73 3.77 13.44 7.60
C ASP A 73 4.38 12.68 8.79
N VAL A 74 3.59 12.37 9.83
CA VAL A 74 4.09 11.59 11.00
C VAL A 74 4.49 10.17 10.59
N GLY A 75 3.72 9.53 9.71
CA GLY A 75 4.04 8.18 9.27
C GLY A 75 5.26 8.13 8.38
N SER A 76 5.37 9.07 7.43
CA SER A 76 6.57 9.25 6.61
C SER A 76 7.80 9.58 7.46
N ALA A 77 7.66 10.40 8.50
CA ALA A 77 8.75 10.69 9.42
C ALA A 77 9.17 9.47 10.24
N MET A 78 8.22 8.69 10.77
CA MET A 78 8.54 7.45 11.49
C MET A 78 9.26 6.45 10.59
N HIS A 79 8.78 6.27 9.35
CA HIS A 79 9.43 5.42 8.35
C HIS A 79 10.85 5.89 8.05
N ALA A 80 11.05 7.17 7.75
CA ALA A 80 12.37 7.73 7.49
C ALA A 80 13.34 7.61 8.69
N MET A 81 12.86 7.88 9.91
CA MET A 81 13.64 7.71 11.15
C MET A 81 14.00 6.25 11.44
N LEU A 82 13.08 5.31 11.17
CA LEU A 82 13.29 3.89 11.42
C LEU A 82 14.29 3.29 10.44
N LEU A 83 14.21 3.68 9.18
CA LEU A 83 15.07 3.13 8.13
C LEU A 83 16.39 3.91 7.99
N GLY A 84 16.43 5.16 8.45
CA GLY A 84 17.59 6.04 8.28
C GLY A 84 17.76 6.54 6.83
N HIS A 85 16.69 6.50 6.06
CA HIS A 85 16.63 6.85 4.64
C HIS A 85 15.36 7.67 4.34
N GLY A 86 15.27 8.29 3.16
CA GLY A 86 14.13 9.11 2.75
C GLY A 86 14.35 10.60 2.99
N ARG A 87 13.24 11.36 3.04
CA ARG A 87 13.27 12.83 3.16
C ARG A 87 13.73 13.31 4.54
N ASP A 88 14.49 14.41 4.55
CA ASP A 88 14.87 15.10 5.77
C ASP A 88 13.64 15.55 6.56
N ILE A 89 13.71 15.43 7.88
CA ILE A 89 12.63 15.81 8.80
C ILE A 89 13.02 17.12 9.49
N VAL A 90 12.11 18.10 9.49
CA VAL A 90 12.31 19.36 10.21
C VAL A 90 11.32 19.48 11.36
N ALA A 91 11.84 19.64 12.57
CA ALA A 91 11.05 19.89 13.78
C ALA A 91 10.81 21.41 13.91
N LEU A 92 9.56 21.82 13.83
CA LEU A 92 9.13 23.22 13.92
C LEU A 92 8.48 23.49 15.28
N ASP A 93 8.94 24.54 15.96
CA ASP A 93 8.51 24.88 17.32
C ASP A 93 7.20 25.67 17.32
N PHE A 94 6.10 24.97 17.03
CA PHE A 94 4.75 25.48 17.12
C PHE A 94 3.85 24.51 17.91
N PRO A 95 2.81 24.99 18.60
CA PRO A 95 1.88 24.11 19.33
C PRO A 95 0.93 23.34 18.40
N LYS A 96 0.55 23.96 17.28
CA LYS A 96 -0.36 23.43 16.24
C LYS A 96 -0.25 24.26 14.96
N TRP A 97 -0.67 23.69 13.82
CA TRP A 97 -0.70 24.34 12.50
C TRP A 97 -1.86 25.34 12.31
N SER A 98 -2.12 26.20 13.30
CA SER A 98 -3.28 27.11 13.27
C SER A 98 -2.97 28.54 12.85
N THR A 99 -1.74 29.01 13.04
CA THR A 99 -1.34 30.39 12.73
C THR A 99 -0.74 30.48 11.32
N ASN A 100 -0.78 31.67 10.70
CA ASN A 100 -0.17 31.89 9.39
C ASN A 100 1.33 31.54 9.41
N ALA A 101 2.07 32.01 10.41
CA ALA A 101 3.48 31.67 10.59
C ALA A 101 3.74 30.15 10.66
N SER A 102 2.90 29.39 11.38
CA SER A 102 3.05 27.93 11.45
C SER A 102 2.78 27.24 10.10
N LYS A 103 1.80 27.74 9.33
CA LYS A 103 1.46 27.19 8.01
C LYS A 103 2.52 27.53 6.98
N GLU A 104 2.99 28.77 6.96
CA GLU A 104 4.09 29.24 6.09
C GLU A 104 5.37 28.44 6.34
N ALA A 105 5.75 28.22 7.60
CA ALA A 105 6.93 27.41 7.93
C ALA A 105 6.78 25.94 7.48
N ARG A 106 5.58 25.36 7.63
CA ARG A 106 5.28 24.00 7.16
C ARG A 106 5.37 23.92 5.63
N ASP A 107 4.76 24.88 4.94
CA ASP A 107 4.68 24.88 3.48
C ASP A 107 6.06 25.14 2.86
N SER A 108 6.86 26.06 3.44
CA SER A 108 8.26 26.28 3.06
C SER A 108 9.13 25.03 3.25
N ALA A 109 8.94 24.28 4.34
CA ALA A 109 9.64 23.01 4.53
C ALA A 109 9.27 21.96 3.47
N ARG A 110 8.00 21.89 3.06
CA ARG A 110 7.53 20.99 2.00
C ARG A 110 8.07 21.38 0.64
N GLU A 111 8.10 22.68 0.33
CA GLU A 111 8.72 23.21 -0.88
C GLU A 111 10.22 22.89 -0.95
N ALA A 112 10.89 22.83 0.21
CA ALA A 112 12.27 22.37 0.33
C ALA A 112 12.42 20.82 0.31
N GLY A 113 11.35 20.07 0.02
CA GLY A 113 11.38 18.60 -0.03
C GLY A 113 11.47 17.90 1.32
N LYS A 114 11.22 18.60 2.43
CA LYS A 114 11.33 18.07 3.80
C LYS A 114 9.97 17.64 4.36
N ILE A 115 10.01 16.82 5.40
CA ILE A 115 8.83 16.44 6.19
C ILE A 115 8.72 17.38 7.40
N PRO A 116 7.78 18.34 7.41
CA PRO A 116 7.58 19.20 8.58
C PRO A 116 6.81 18.45 9.67
N LEU A 117 7.35 18.48 10.89
CA LEU A 117 6.66 18.03 12.09
C LEU A 117 6.62 19.14 13.13
N LEU A 118 5.56 19.18 13.94
CA LEU A 118 5.60 19.94 15.19
C LEU A 118 6.63 19.28 16.10
N LYS A 119 7.37 20.07 16.88
CA LYS A 119 8.40 19.55 17.80
C LYS A 119 7.90 18.40 18.69
N LYS A 120 6.68 18.53 19.23
CA LYS A 120 6.03 17.49 20.05
C LYS A 120 5.80 16.17 19.28
N ASP A 121 5.46 16.25 18.00
CA ASP A 121 5.17 15.10 17.14
C ASP A 121 6.48 14.44 16.69
N PHE A 122 7.52 15.24 16.44
CA PHE A 122 8.88 14.77 16.18
C PHE A 122 9.43 13.96 17.36
N GLU A 123 9.36 14.50 18.57
CA GLU A 123 9.79 13.80 19.80
C GLU A 123 8.96 12.53 20.05
N ALA A 124 7.66 12.55 19.75
CA ALA A 124 6.82 11.37 19.83
C ALA A 124 7.22 10.29 18.81
N ALA A 125 7.47 10.66 17.55
CA ALA A 125 7.94 9.76 16.51
C ALA A 125 9.29 9.11 16.88
N GLN A 126 10.24 9.88 17.44
CA GLN A 126 11.51 9.34 17.92
C GLN A 126 11.33 8.27 19.00
N ARG A 127 10.42 8.50 19.97
CA ARG A 127 10.11 7.51 21.00
C ARG A 127 9.49 6.25 20.41
N LEU A 128 8.55 6.38 19.48
CA LEU A 128 7.91 5.24 18.81
C LEU A 128 8.91 4.42 18.00
N VAL A 129 9.83 5.07 17.27
CA VAL A 129 10.88 4.38 16.52
C VAL A 129 11.83 3.63 17.44
N ALA A 130 12.19 4.21 18.60
CA ALA A 130 12.99 3.50 19.60
C ALA A 130 12.28 2.26 20.15
N ILE A 131 10.96 2.35 20.38
CA ILE A 131 10.13 1.21 20.77
C ILE A 131 10.15 0.14 19.67
N ALA A 132 9.94 0.51 18.40
CA ALA A 132 9.90 -0.45 17.29
C ALA A 132 11.20 -1.24 17.15
N ARG A 133 12.36 -0.56 17.30
CA ARG A 133 13.68 -1.20 17.25
C ARG A 133 13.91 -2.24 18.35
N VAL A 134 13.30 -2.07 19.52
CA VAL A 134 13.42 -3.02 20.64
C VAL A 134 12.36 -4.12 20.54
N GLU A 135 11.13 -3.76 20.18
CA GLU A 135 10.02 -4.71 20.11
C GLU A 135 10.20 -5.77 19.02
N VAL A 136 10.90 -5.46 17.92
CA VAL A 136 11.15 -6.45 16.86
C VAL A 136 11.98 -7.64 17.36
N ASP A 137 12.89 -7.44 18.31
CA ASP A 137 13.73 -8.52 18.85
C ASP A 137 12.94 -9.49 19.73
N ARG A 138 11.68 -9.16 20.07
CA ARG A 138 10.75 -10.09 20.72
C ARG A 138 10.19 -11.14 19.76
N PHE A 139 10.39 -10.98 18.44
CA PHE A 139 10.02 -11.95 17.41
C PHE A 139 11.26 -12.78 17.07
N PRO A 140 11.39 -14.03 17.58
CA PRO A 140 12.62 -14.81 17.47
C PRO A 140 13.09 -15.01 16.02
N GLU A 141 12.16 -15.16 15.09
CA GLU A 141 12.42 -15.34 13.66
C GLU A 141 13.00 -14.09 12.97
N LEU A 142 12.82 -12.92 13.57
CA LEU A 142 13.28 -11.62 13.06
C LEU A 142 14.26 -10.92 14.02
N ALA A 143 14.76 -11.62 15.05
CA ALA A 143 15.74 -11.06 15.97
C ALA A 143 16.97 -10.56 15.21
N GLY A 144 17.40 -9.33 15.49
CA GLY A 144 18.48 -8.67 14.74
C GLY A 144 18.07 -8.22 13.33
N LEU A 145 16.78 -7.91 13.11
CA LEU A 145 16.29 -7.35 11.84
C LEU A 145 17.03 -6.07 11.46
N PHE A 146 17.36 -5.24 12.45
CA PHE A 146 18.05 -3.96 12.26
C PHE A 146 19.57 -4.02 12.47
N ASP A 147 20.14 -5.21 12.68
CA ASP A 147 21.57 -5.39 12.88
C ASP A 147 22.38 -5.12 11.61
N ALA A 148 23.70 -5.06 11.77
CA ALA A 148 24.66 -4.94 10.66
C ALA A 148 24.36 -5.95 9.54
N GLY A 149 24.19 -5.44 8.32
CA GLY A 149 23.82 -6.21 7.12
C GLY A 149 22.34 -6.17 6.75
N ALA A 150 21.49 -5.46 7.52
CA ALA A 150 20.19 -5.01 7.03
C ALA A 150 20.40 -4.01 5.88
N ILE A 151 19.56 -4.12 4.85
CA ILE A 151 19.58 -3.26 3.67
C ILE A 151 18.25 -2.52 3.66
N PHE A 152 18.30 -1.19 3.61
CA PHE A 152 17.13 -0.32 3.70
C PHE A 152 16.89 0.42 2.38
N GLU A 153 15.62 0.69 2.07
CA GLU A 153 15.20 1.54 0.94
C GLU A 153 15.81 1.17 -0.42
N GLN A 154 16.04 -0.13 -0.64
CA GLN A 154 16.69 -0.61 -1.86
C GLN A 154 15.68 -0.86 -2.96
N THR A 155 15.96 -0.37 -4.18
CA THR A 155 15.07 -0.56 -5.32
C THR A 155 15.44 -1.83 -6.09
N ALA A 156 14.56 -2.81 -6.11
CA ALA A 156 14.61 -3.94 -7.03
C ALA A 156 14.07 -3.51 -8.39
N ILE A 157 14.83 -3.76 -9.46
CA ILE A 157 14.41 -3.59 -10.85
C ILE A 157 14.57 -4.92 -11.56
N TRP A 158 13.56 -5.34 -12.31
CA TRP A 158 13.58 -6.62 -13.04
C TRP A 158 12.70 -6.60 -14.28
N ARG A 159 12.74 -7.71 -15.02
CA ARG A 159 11.90 -7.94 -16.19
C ARG A 159 10.89 -9.05 -16.00
N GLU A 160 9.69 -8.83 -16.53
CA GLU A 160 8.66 -9.83 -16.77
C GLU A 160 8.40 -9.93 -18.27
N GLY A 161 9.13 -10.84 -18.93
CA GLY A 161 9.20 -10.85 -20.39
C GLY A 161 9.81 -9.54 -20.90
N VAL A 162 9.04 -8.79 -21.69
CA VAL A 162 9.49 -7.48 -22.21
C VAL A 162 9.29 -6.33 -21.23
N LEU A 163 8.44 -6.50 -20.20
CA LEU A 163 8.04 -5.44 -19.29
C LEU A 163 9.11 -5.16 -18.23
N TRP A 164 9.36 -3.89 -17.96
CA TRP A 164 10.13 -3.45 -16.80
C TRP A 164 9.24 -3.36 -15.56
N CYS A 165 9.78 -3.72 -14.40
CA CYS A 165 9.12 -3.64 -13.11
C CYS A 165 10.09 -3.09 -12.06
N ARG A 166 9.55 -2.37 -11.07
CA ARG A 166 10.31 -1.78 -9.97
C ARG A 166 9.61 -1.90 -8.63
N ALA A 167 10.38 -2.07 -7.57
CA ALA A 167 9.88 -2.07 -6.20
C ALA A 167 10.94 -1.51 -5.26
N LYS A 168 10.56 -0.53 -4.44
CA LYS A 168 11.39 -0.05 -3.33
C LYS A 168 11.05 -0.85 -2.07
N LEU A 169 12.05 -1.53 -1.52
CA LEU A 169 11.91 -2.41 -0.36
C LEU A 169 12.34 -1.65 0.89
N ASP A 170 11.45 -1.51 1.87
CA ASP A 170 11.73 -0.83 3.14
C ASP A 170 12.92 -1.49 3.86
N ILE A 171 12.81 -2.79 4.13
CA ILE A 171 13.85 -3.58 4.80
C ILE A 171 14.05 -4.91 4.07
N LEU A 172 15.31 -5.21 3.76
CA LEU A 172 15.77 -6.48 3.23
C LEU A 172 16.85 -7.05 4.15
N ARG A 173 16.64 -8.25 4.68
CA ARG A 173 17.56 -8.91 5.61
C ARG A 173 17.79 -10.37 5.21
N VAL A 174 19.05 -10.80 5.21
CA VAL A 174 19.42 -12.19 4.96
C VAL A 174 19.63 -12.89 6.29
N PHE A 175 18.75 -13.84 6.62
CA PHE A 175 18.90 -14.76 7.73
C PHE A 175 19.49 -16.10 7.24
N PRO A 176 19.96 -16.99 8.14
CA PRO A 176 20.54 -18.27 7.74
C PRO A 176 19.62 -19.14 6.86
N GLU A 177 18.32 -19.13 7.14
CA GLU A 177 17.34 -20.02 6.47
C GLU A 177 16.55 -19.33 5.36
N PHE A 178 16.43 -18.00 5.39
CA PHE A 178 15.57 -17.26 4.47
C PHE A 178 16.02 -15.80 4.30
N ILE A 179 15.45 -15.14 3.30
CA ILE A 179 15.57 -13.70 3.09
C ILE A 179 14.25 -13.05 3.51
N ALA A 180 14.30 -12.09 4.41
CA ALA A 180 13.15 -11.32 4.86
C ALA A 180 12.99 -10.06 4.01
N ILE A 181 11.78 -9.84 3.49
CA ILE A 181 11.29 -8.53 3.06
C ILE A 181 10.33 -8.05 4.15
N VAL A 182 10.66 -6.95 4.83
CA VAL A 182 9.77 -6.36 5.85
C VAL A 182 9.34 -4.99 5.35
N ASP A 183 8.04 -4.79 5.23
CA ASP A 183 7.41 -3.52 4.85
C ASP A 183 6.83 -2.88 6.12
N PHE A 184 7.25 -1.65 6.42
CA PHE A 184 6.87 -0.93 7.63
C PHE A 184 5.67 -0.01 7.38
N LYS A 185 4.73 -0.01 8.32
CA LYS A 185 3.57 0.86 8.31
C LYS A 185 3.31 1.41 9.71
N SER A 186 3.20 2.72 9.82
CA SER A 186 2.63 3.36 11.00
C SER A 186 1.13 3.56 10.81
N THR A 187 0.31 3.46 11.86
CA THR A 187 -1.14 3.56 11.77
C THR A 187 -1.77 4.28 12.97
N ASP A 188 -2.85 5.02 12.76
CA ASP A 188 -3.71 5.53 13.85
C ASP A 188 -4.73 4.49 14.32
N ARG A 189 -4.89 3.42 13.56
CA ARG A 189 -5.79 2.31 13.89
C ARG A 189 -5.04 1.28 14.71
N SER A 190 -5.76 0.29 15.23
CA SER A 190 -5.11 -0.79 15.95
C SER A 190 -4.14 -1.58 15.05
N ALA A 191 -3.00 -1.95 15.62
CA ALA A 191 -2.05 -2.90 15.06
C ALA A 191 -2.33 -4.34 15.49
N ALA A 192 -3.51 -4.64 16.05
CA ALA A 192 -3.86 -6.01 16.39
C ALA A 192 -3.78 -6.95 15.16
N PRO A 193 -3.26 -8.18 15.29
CA PRO A 193 -3.03 -9.07 14.15
C PRO A 193 -4.27 -9.33 13.27
N ASP A 194 -5.48 -9.39 13.85
CA ASP A 194 -6.73 -9.58 13.10
C ASP A 194 -7.14 -8.32 12.30
N VAL A 195 -6.79 -7.13 12.81
CA VAL A 195 -7.02 -5.85 12.12
C VAL A 195 -6.05 -5.72 10.96
N ILE A 196 -4.76 -5.98 11.20
CA ILE A 196 -3.73 -5.93 10.17
C ILE A 196 -3.96 -7.03 9.12
N GLY A 197 -4.34 -8.24 9.52
CA GLY A 197 -4.69 -9.32 8.59
C GLY A 197 -5.84 -8.95 7.65
N ARG A 198 -6.82 -8.16 8.10
CA ARG A 198 -7.85 -7.59 7.20
C ARG A 198 -7.29 -6.50 6.28
N GLN A 199 -6.40 -5.65 6.79
CA GLN A 199 -5.76 -4.60 5.99
C GLN A 199 -4.89 -5.18 4.87
N VAL A 200 -4.27 -6.35 5.08
CA VAL A 200 -3.50 -7.06 4.05
C VAL A 200 -4.30 -7.18 2.74
N PHE A 201 -5.59 -7.50 2.82
CA PHE A 201 -6.47 -7.59 1.65
C PHE A 201 -7.11 -6.25 1.29
N ASN A 202 -7.64 -5.52 2.27
CA ASN A 202 -8.42 -4.30 2.02
C ASN A 202 -7.58 -3.14 1.47
N MET A 203 -6.27 -3.15 1.72
CA MET A 203 -5.34 -2.11 1.24
C MET A 203 -4.42 -2.63 0.12
N GLY A 204 -4.59 -3.89 -0.29
CA GLY A 204 -3.80 -4.53 -1.33
C GLY A 204 -2.34 -4.83 -0.93
N TYR A 205 -2.03 -4.91 0.37
CA TYR A 205 -0.67 -5.24 0.80
C TYR A 205 -0.28 -6.68 0.43
N ASP A 206 -1.25 -7.59 0.26
CA ASP A 206 -1.03 -8.91 -0.33
C ASP A 206 -0.38 -8.81 -1.72
N VAL A 207 -0.94 -7.97 -2.60
CA VAL A 207 -0.42 -7.70 -3.94
C VAL A 207 0.96 -7.05 -3.85
N GLN A 208 1.14 -6.08 -2.95
CA GLN A 208 2.43 -5.40 -2.76
C GLN A 208 3.54 -6.37 -2.35
N LEU A 209 3.33 -7.16 -1.29
CA LEU A 209 4.32 -8.09 -0.77
C LEU A 209 4.62 -9.22 -1.76
N ALA A 210 3.61 -9.72 -2.49
CA ALA A 210 3.82 -10.69 -3.57
C ALA A 210 4.63 -10.08 -4.73
N PHE A 211 4.35 -8.83 -5.11
CA PHE A 211 5.11 -8.12 -6.14
C PHE A 211 6.59 -7.94 -5.75
N TYR A 212 6.85 -7.60 -4.48
CA TYR A 212 8.20 -7.46 -3.93
C TYR A 212 8.95 -8.80 -3.93
N ARG A 213 8.31 -9.85 -3.40
CA ARG A 213 8.84 -11.23 -3.39
C ARG A 213 9.17 -11.72 -4.79
N ARG A 214 8.26 -11.48 -5.74
CA ARG A 214 8.41 -11.85 -7.15
C ARG A 214 9.61 -11.13 -7.78
N GLY A 215 9.71 -9.81 -7.60
CA GLY A 215 10.82 -9.03 -8.13
C GLY A 215 12.17 -9.46 -7.56
N LEU A 216 12.25 -9.63 -6.24
CA LEU A 216 13.47 -10.07 -5.60
C LEU A 216 13.92 -11.47 -6.06
N ARG A 217 12.97 -12.41 -6.26
CA ARG A 217 13.28 -13.73 -6.86
C ARG A 217 13.86 -13.60 -8.26
N ARG A 218 13.36 -12.68 -9.09
CA ARG A 218 13.89 -12.45 -10.43
C ARG A 218 15.29 -11.85 -10.40
N VAL A 219 15.56 -10.95 -9.46
CA VAL A 219 16.89 -10.35 -9.29
C VAL A 219 17.91 -11.37 -8.77
N LEU A 220 17.56 -12.15 -7.75
CA LEU A 220 18.48 -13.12 -7.13
C LEU A 220 18.60 -14.44 -7.90
N GLY A 221 17.63 -14.76 -8.74
CA GLY A 221 17.59 -15.96 -9.56
C GLY A 221 17.04 -17.20 -8.83
N PRO A 222 16.89 -18.33 -9.55
CA PRO A 222 16.13 -19.50 -9.09
C PRO A 222 16.77 -20.28 -7.93
N ARG A 223 18.02 -19.98 -7.59
CA ARG A 223 18.76 -20.60 -6.49
C ARG A 223 18.75 -19.76 -5.21
N CYS A 224 17.97 -18.68 -5.16
CA CYS A 224 17.85 -17.89 -3.95
C CYS A 224 17.22 -18.72 -2.81
N PRO A 225 17.60 -18.46 -1.55
CA PRO A 225 16.87 -19.00 -0.40
C PRO A 225 15.38 -18.64 -0.44
N PRO A 226 14.54 -19.30 0.38
CA PRO A 226 13.17 -18.88 0.60
C PRO A 226 13.10 -17.37 0.91
N ILE A 227 12.13 -16.68 0.32
CA ILE A 227 11.86 -15.28 0.61
C ILE A 227 10.52 -15.22 1.36
N ARG A 228 10.59 -14.72 2.59
CA ARG A 228 9.45 -14.49 3.48
C ARG A 228 9.14 -12.99 3.51
N CYS A 229 7.86 -12.65 3.51
CA CYS A 229 7.39 -11.28 3.51
C CYS A 229 6.69 -10.98 4.83
N PHE A 230 6.89 -9.79 5.37
CA PHE A 230 6.30 -9.39 6.63
C PHE A 230 5.76 -7.97 6.52
N LEU A 231 4.57 -7.75 7.07
CA LEU A 231 4.02 -6.42 7.28
C LEU A 231 4.21 -6.05 8.75
N MET A 232 5.09 -5.11 9.03
CA MET A 232 5.38 -4.60 10.36
C MET A 232 4.55 -3.33 10.60
N SER A 233 3.55 -3.44 11.46
CA SER A 233 2.61 -2.35 11.75
C SER A 233 2.81 -1.80 13.15
N GLN A 234 2.94 -0.49 13.29
CA GLN A 234 3.06 0.17 14.59
C GLN A 234 1.99 1.25 14.79
N GLU A 235 1.35 1.23 15.96
CA GLU A 235 0.40 2.26 16.36
C GLU A 235 1.12 3.60 16.63
N ARG A 236 0.55 4.71 16.15
CA ARG A 236 1.04 6.08 16.40
C ARG A 236 0.55 6.66 17.73
N ALA A 237 -0.44 6.02 18.34
CA ALA A 237 -1.05 6.41 19.59
C ALA A 237 -0.86 5.34 20.67
N GLY A 238 -1.28 5.66 21.90
CA GLY A 238 -1.20 4.72 23.01
C GLY A 238 0.24 4.30 23.33
N PRO A 239 0.50 3.02 23.67
CA PRO A 239 1.85 2.56 24.02
C PRO A 239 2.77 2.39 22.81
N GLY A 240 2.33 2.67 21.57
CA GLY A 240 3.12 2.43 20.38
C GLY A 240 3.25 0.95 20.02
N ALA A 241 2.18 0.18 20.27
CA ALA A 241 2.16 -1.26 20.08
C ALA A 241 2.53 -1.64 18.65
N LEU A 242 3.34 -2.69 18.51
CA LEU A 242 3.86 -3.19 17.25
C LEU A 242 3.37 -4.62 17.02
N SER A 243 2.97 -4.92 15.79
CA SER A 243 2.73 -6.28 15.33
C SER A 243 3.45 -6.55 14.01
N ILE A 244 3.75 -7.81 13.79
CA ILE A 244 4.32 -8.30 12.55
C ILE A 244 3.43 -9.44 12.09
N VAL A 245 2.89 -9.33 10.88
CA VAL A 245 2.12 -10.40 10.25
C VAL A 245 2.84 -10.90 9.01
N GLU A 246 2.86 -12.22 8.85
CA GLU A 246 3.35 -12.89 7.66
C GLU A 246 2.14 -13.41 6.87
N PRO A 247 1.91 -12.97 5.61
CA PRO A 247 0.96 -13.63 4.73
C PRO A 247 1.45 -15.04 4.42
N ASP A 248 0.59 -16.03 4.60
CA ASP A 248 0.90 -17.41 4.27
C ASP A 248 1.03 -17.65 2.75
N GLU A 249 1.46 -18.85 2.37
CA GLU A 249 1.63 -19.19 0.95
C GLU A 249 0.32 -19.20 0.16
N ALA A 250 -0.84 -19.44 0.78
CA ALA A 250 -2.12 -19.39 0.08
C ALA A 250 -2.48 -17.94 -0.28
N VAL A 251 -2.26 -17.01 0.64
CA VAL A 251 -2.39 -15.56 0.41
C VAL A 251 -1.44 -15.12 -0.69
N LEU A 252 -0.15 -15.48 -0.59
CA LEU A 252 0.85 -15.09 -1.59
C LEU A 252 0.59 -15.71 -2.96
N THR A 253 0.08 -16.95 -3.03
CA THR A 253 -0.27 -17.61 -4.30
C THR A 253 -1.43 -16.89 -5.00
N LEU A 254 -2.48 -16.52 -4.25
CA LEU A 254 -3.57 -15.73 -4.80
C LEU A 254 -3.09 -14.34 -5.24
N ALA A 255 -2.24 -13.70 -4.44
CA ALA A 255 -1.66 -12.40 -4.78
C ALA A 255 -0.76 -12.49 -6.02
N ASP A 256 0.02 -13.55 -6.22
CA ASP A 256 0.80 -13.79 -7.44
C ASP A 256 -0.09 -13.93 -8.68
N LYS A 257 -1.28 -14.54 -8.54
CA LYS A 257 -2.29 -14.56 -9.60
C LYS A 257 -2.82 -13.16 -9.91
N LYS A 258 -3.09 -12.33 -8.88
CA LYS A 258 -3.49 -10.93 -9.06
C LYS A 258 -2.39 -10.11 -9.76
N VAL A 259 -1.13 -10.25 -9.34
CA VAL A 259 0.04 -9.62 -9.98
C VAL A 259 0.14 -10.03 -11.45
N SER A 260 -0.09 -11.31 -11.76
CA SER A 260 -0.08 -11.80 -13.15
C SER A 260 -1.20 -11.17 -13.99
N ALA A 261 -2.38 -10.94 -13.42
CA ALA A 261 -3.45 -10.21 -14.08
C ALA A 261 -3.08 -8.73 -14.30
N ALA A 262 -2.48 -8.06 -13.31
CA ALA A 262 -2.01 -6.69 -13.44
C ALA A 262 -0.95 -6.55 -14.54
N LEU A 263 0.04 -7.47 -14.60
CA LEU A 263 1.04 -7.50 -15.67
C LEU A 263 0.40 -7.68 -17.05
N LYS A 264 -0.62 -8.53 -17.17
CA LYS A 264 -1.32 -8.74 -18.44
C LYS A 264 -2.10 -7.49 -18.87
N LEU A 265 -2.79 -6.82 -17.94
CA LEU A 265 -3.48 -5.56 -18.20
C LEU A 265 -2.49 -4.48 -18.62
N TRP A 266 -1.41 -4.32 -17.85
CA TRP A 266 -0.33 -3.39 -18.13
C TRP A 266 0.27 -3.59 -19.52
N GLN A 267 0.64 -4.83 -19.87
CA GLN A 267 1.13 -5.17 -21.19
C GLN A 267 0.15 -4.78 -22.30
N THR A 268 -1.12 -5.14 -22.13
CA THR A 268 -2.15 -4.88 -23.15
C THR A 268 -2.37 -3.38 -23.35
N CYS A 269 -2.35 -2.60 -22.26
CA CYS A 269 -2.50 -1.15 -22.34
C CYS A 269 -1.30 -0.49 -23.00
N LEU A 270 -0.07 -0.91 -22.66
CA LEU A 270 1.14 -0.42 -23.31
C LEU A 270 1.21 -0.79 -24.80
N GLU A 271 0.83 -2.01 -25.18
CA GLU A 271 0.86 -2.47 -26.57
C GLU A 271 -0.15 -1.75 -27.47
N ARG A 272 -1.31 -1.38 -26.91
CA ARG A 272 -2.41 -0.74 -27.66
C ARG A 272 -2.46 0.77 -27.52
N ASP A 273 -1.74 1.32 -26.54
CA ASP A 273 -1.92 2.68 -26.05
C ASP A 273 -3.38 3.00 -25.69
N GLU A 274 -4.07 2.03 -25.10
CA GLU A 274 -5.47 2.11 -24.70
C GLU A 274 -5.61 1.90 -23.19
N TRP A 275 -6.19 2.88 -22.50
CA TRP A 275 -6.34 2.90 -21.04
C TRP A 275 -7.82 3.00 -20.66
N PRO A 276 -8.58 1.90 -20.73
CA PRO A 276 -10.01 1.92 -20.49
C PRO A 276 -10.35 2.33 -19.05
N SER A 277 -11.51 2.99 -18.91
CA SER A 277 -12.13 3.24 -17.61
C SER A 277 -12.86 1.97 -17.12
N TYR A 278 -13.88 2.12 -16.28
CA TYR A 278 -14.77 1.02 -15.95
C TYR A 278 -15.50 0.48 -17.18
N PRO A 279 -15.90 -0.80 -17.18
CA PRO A 279 -16.65 -1.39 -18.28
C PRO A 279 -17.92 -0.58 -18.61
N PRO A 280 -18.26 -0.40 -19.90
CA PRO A 280 -19.40 0.41 -20.33
C PRO A 280 -20.73 -0.36 -20.23
N PHE A 281 -20.91 -1.17 -19.18
CA PHE A 281 -22.16 -1.86 -18.87
C PHE A 281 -22.62 -1.54 -17.45
N ILE A 282 -23.93 -1.61 -17.22
CA ILE A 282 -24.51 -1.44 -15.91
C ILE A 282 -24.16 -2.67 -15.07
N ALA A 283 -23.33 -2.48 -14.05
CA ALA A 283 -23.01 -3.53 -13.09
C ALA A 283 -24.21 -3.75 -12.15
N SER A 284 -24.58 -5.02 -11.93
CA SER A 284 -25.55 -5.36 -10.89
C SER A 284 -24.88 -5.31 -9.51
N VAL A 285 -25.61 -4.78 -8.53
CA VAL A 285 -25.20 -4.81 -7.11
C VAL A 285 -26.13 -5.77 -6.39
N SER A 286 -25.57 -6.80 -5.76
CA SER A 286 -26.31 -7.71 -4.89
C SER A 286 -26.40 -7.14 -3.47
N LEU A 287 -27.52 -7.35 -2.79
CA LEU A 287 -27.69 -7.00 -1.37
C LEU A 287 -26.65 -7.75 -0.51
N PRO A 288 -25.73 -7.05 0.19
CA PRO A 288 -24.77 -7.74 1.06
C PRO A 288 -25.49 -8.29 2.31
N PRO A 289 -25.20 -9.52 2.75
CA PRO A 289 -25.89 -10.12 3.90
C PRO A 289 -25.81 -9.30 5.19
N TRP A 290 -24.70 -8.60 5.42
CA TRP A 290 -24.53 -7.76 6.62
C TRP A 290 -25.40 -6.51 6.61
N VAL A 291 -25.76 -5.98 5.43
CA VAL A 291 -26.69 -4.85 5.30
C VAL A 291 -28.09 -5.31 5.62
N GLU A 292 -28.49 -6.45 5.04
CA GLU A 292 -29.80 -7.07 5.27
C GLU A 292 -29.98 -7.41 6.75
N ASN A 293 -29.03 -8.13 7.35
CA ASN A 293 -29.11 -8.52 8.76
C ASN A 293 -29.19 -7.31 9.70
N ARG A 294 -28.40 -6.26 9.45
CA ARG A 294 -28.43 -5.05 10.27
C ARG A 294 -29.79 -4.35 10.22
N TRP A 295 -30.45 -4.36 9.05
CA TRP A 295 -31.79 -3.79 8.91
C TRP A 295 -32.83 -4.64 9.64
N LEU A 296 -32.82 -5.95 9.41
CA LEU A 296 -33.75 -6.89 10.06
C LEU A 296 -33.61 -6.86 11.59
N GLU A 297 -32.39 -6.83 12.12
CA GLU A 297 -32.14 -6.67 13.56
C GLU A 297 -32.71 -5.37 14.12
N ARG A 298 -32.64 -4.27 13.35
CA ARG A 298 -33.21 -2.99 13.77
C ARG A 298 -34.73 -3.02 13.77
N GLU A 299 -35.37 -3.62 12.75
CA GLU A 299 -36.82 -3.78 12.73
C GLU A 299 -37.35 -4.61 13.92
N VAL A 300 -36.58 -5.61 14.36
CA VAL A 300 -36.95 -6.43 15.52
C VAL A 300 -36.77 -5.70 16.85
N ASN A 301 -35.73 -4.87 16.98
CA ASN A 301 -35.32 -4.30 18.27
C ASN A 301 -35.77 -2.84 18.51
N ASP A 302 -36.41 -2.20 17.52
CA ASP A 302 -36.91 -0.82 17.61
C ASP A 302 -38.44 -0.83 17.60
N ASP A 303 -39.07 -0.61 18.76
CA ASP A 303 -40.53 -0.61 18.91
C ASP A 303 -41.23 0.38 17.95
N ALA A 304 -40.54 1.46 17.54
CA ALA A 304 -41.09 2.42 16.58
C ALA A 304 -41.15 1.87 15.14
N LEU A 305 -40.40 0.81 14.86
CA LEU A 305 -40.38 0.11 13.57
C LEU A 305 -41.16 -1.21 13.61
N ALA A 306 -41.66 -1.62 14.76
CA ALA A 306 -42.46 -2.84 14.91
C ALA A 306 -43.69 -2.78 14.00
N GLY A 307 -43.80 -3.75 13.08
CA GLY A 307 -44.88 -3.83 12.10
C GLY A 307 -44.72 -2.95 10.86
N ALA A 308 -43.59 -2.23 10.71
CA ALA A 308 -43.31 -1.42 9.52
C ALA A 308 -43.09 -2.30 8.27
N GLY A 309 -42.24 -3.34 8.37
CA GLY A 309 -42.05 -4.38 7.36
C GLY A 309 -42.20 -3.91 5.91
N TRP A 310 -43.16 -4.52 5.21
CA TRP A 310 -43.53 -4.18 3.83
C TRP A 310 -44.77 -3.27 3.74
N ALA A 311 -45.19 -2.61 4.83
CA ALA A 311 -46.49 -1.92 4.93
C ALA A 311 -46.75 -0.86 3.85
N PHE A 312 -45.70 -0.37 3.18
CA PHE A 312 -45.78 0.60 2.07
C PHE A 312 -45.10 0.11 0.79
N ALA A 313 -44.65 -1.14 0.75
CA ALA A 313 -43.96 -1.70 -0.41
C ALA A 313 -44.98 -2.32 -1.37
N MET A 314 -45.67 -1.47 -2.12
CA MET A 314 -46.56 -1.92 -3.18
C MET A 314 -45.75 -2.28 -4.44
N PRO A 315 -45.87 -3.49 -5.00
CA PRO A 315 -45.30 -3.78 -6.30
C PRO A 315 -45.96 -2.88 -7.35
N LEU A 316 -45.15 -2.19 -8.15
CA LEU A 316 -45.66 -1.36 -9.24
C LEU A 316 -46.24 -2.29 -10.34
N PRO A 317 -47.48 -2.06 -10.82
CA PRO A 317 -48.17 -2.99 -11.72
C PRO A 317 -47.45 -3.31 -13.04
N ASP A 318 -46.52 -2.44 -13.47
CA ASP A 318 -45.86 -2.51 -14.77
C ASP A 318 -44.33 -2.74 -14.69
N ASP A 319 -43.77 -3.12 -13.53
CA ASP A 319 -42.33 -3.42 -13.42
C ASP A 319 -42.07 -4.93 -13.51
N ASP A 320 -41.83 -5.42 -14.72
CA ASP A 320 -41.45 -6.82 -15.03
C ASP A 320 -40.05 -7.19 -14.49
N ARG A 321 -39.35 -6.25 -13.84
CA ARG A 321 -38.10 -6.47 -13.10
C ARG A 321 -38.41 -7.04 -11.72
N SER A 322 -38.79 -8.31 -11.70
CA SER A 322 -38.74 -9.20 -10.53
C SER A 322 -39.31 -8.61 -9.23
N ALA A 323 -40.62 -8.76 -9.02
CA ALA A 323 -41.16 -8.67 -7.67
C ALA A 323 -40.47 -9.74 -6.81
N ASP A 324 -39.71 -9.31 -5.78
CA ASP A 324 -39.19 -10.21 -4.75
C ASP A 324 -40.37 -11.04 -4.21
N PRO A 325 -40.29 -12.39 -4.14
CA PRO A 325 -41.38 -13.21 -3.61
C PRO A 325 -41.87 -12.76 -2.23
N ARG A 326 -41.01 -12.11 -1.43
CA ARG A 326 -41.37 -11.52 -0.13
C ARG A 326 -42.32 -10.32 -0.25
N LEU A 327 -42.22 -9.53 -1.31
CA LEU A 327 -43.13 -8.41 -1.61
C LEU A 327 -44.52 -8.93 -2.02
N LEU A 328 -44.56 -10.04 -2.75
CA LEU A 328 -45.82 -10.65 -3.20
C LEU A 328 -46.61 -11.28 -2.05
N ALA A 329 -45.95 -11.70 -0.97
CA ALA A 329 -46.59 -12.29 0.21
C ALA A 329 -47.10 -11.27 1.23
N ALA A 330 -46.76 -9.98 1.06
CA ALA A 330 -47.13 -8.90 1.97
C ALA A 330 -48.35 -8.08 1.53
N GLY A 331 -48.95 -8.44 0.38
CA GLY A 331 -50.21 -7.88 -0.12
C GLY A 331 -51.42 -8.74 0.22
#